data_AF-A0A1Q7RLH8-F1
#
_entry.id   AF-A0A1Q7RLH8-F1
#
_cell.length_a   1.000
_cell.length_b   1.000
_cell.length_c   1.000
_cell.angle_alpha   90.00
_cell.angle_beta   90.00
_cell.angle_gamma   90.00
#
_symmetry.space_group_name_H-M   'P 1'
#
loop_
_entity.id
_entity.type
_entity.pdbx_description
1 polymer ?
#
loop_
_entity_poly.entity_id
_entity_poly.type
_entity_poly.pdbx_seq_one_letter_code
_entity_poly.pdbx_strand_id
1 'polypeptide(L)'
;MQPASGTPEGSLLYPLAFLLSVALNLNVLLFLFNLLPLPPLDGSGIVQGLMPGLFGGLIEGLRRNPVMSLLGLMIAWQVFDVVYRPAFDVLLRLLHPDMAYG
;
A
#
# COMPACT_ATOMS: atom_id res chain seq x y z
N MET A 1 14.91 -15.90 11.56
CA MET A 1 13.63 -16.47 12.05
C MET A 1 13.81 -17.97 12.15
N GLN A 2 13.76 -18.54 13.36
CA GLN A 2 13.99 -19.96 13.64
C GLN A 2 12.75 -20.78 13.20
N PRO A 3 12.89 -21.97 12.59
CA PRO A 3 11.73 -22.81 12.28
C PRO A 3 10.97 -23.20 13.56
N ALA A 4 9.63 -23.18 13.48
CA ALA A 4 8.77 -23.64 14.56
C ALA A 4 9.06 -25.13 14.86
N SER A 5 9.25 -25.45 16.13
CA SER A 5 9.58 -26.80 16.62
C SER A 5 8.39 -27.75 16.43
N GLY A 6 8.20 -28.25 15.21
CA GLY A 6 7.13 -29.20 14.88
C GLY A 6 6.83 -29.42 13.40
N THR A 7 7.51 -28.75 12.46
CA THR A 7 7.26 -29.00 11.03
C THR A 7 7.96 -30.28 10.56
N PRO A 8 7.24 -31.29 10.04
CA PRO A 8 7.83 -32.51 9.49
C PRO A 8 8.84 -32.19 8.39
N GLU A 9 9.87 -33.01 8.27
CA GLU A 9 10.88 -32.90 7.22
C GLU A 9 10.19 -33.05 5.85
N GLY A 10 10.10 -31.96 5.08
CA GLY A 10 9.28 -31.88 3.85
C GLY A 10 7.98 -31.07 3.94
N SER A 11 7.74 -30.38 5.07
CA SER A 11 6.54 -29.56 5.25
C SER A 11 6.48 -28.37 4.28
N LEU A 12 5.45 -28.36 3.43
CA LEU A 12 5.12 -27.23 2.54
C LEU A 12 4.60 -26.01 3.30
N LEU A 13 4.38 -26.12 4.62
CA LEU A 13 3.83 -25.03 5.43
C LEU A 13 4.80 -23.85 5.51
N TYR A 14 6.10 -24.10 5.54
CA TYR A 14 7.11 -23.03 5.58
C TYR A 14 7.13 -22.17 4.31
N PRO A 15 7.32 -22.73 3.10
CA PRO A 15 7.26 -21.92 1.88
C PRO A 15 5.88 -21.30 1.66
N LEU A 16 4.79 -21.97 2.05
CA LEU A 16 3.45 -21.42 1.96
C LEU A 16 3.25 -20.20 2.87
N ALA A 17 3.68 -20.29 4.13
CA ALA A 17 3.63 -19.18 5.08
C ALA A 17 4.47 -18.00 4.59
N PHE A 18 5.65 -18.26 4.02
CA PHE A 18 6.47 -17.21 3.41
C PHE A 18 5.77 -16.53 2.23
N LEU A 19 5.21 -17.30 1.30
CA LEU A 19 4.47 -16.74 0.16
C LEU A 19 3.26 -15.92 0.59
N LEU A 20 2.49 -16.41 1.57
CA LEU A 20 1.37 -15.68 2.15
C LEU A 20 1.82 -14.38 2.82
N SER A 21 2.93 -14.42 3.55
CA SER A 21 3.51 -13.22 4.18
C SER A 21 3.93 -12.18 3.14
N VAL A 22 4.58 -12.61 2.05
CA VAL A 22 4.98 -11.72 0.95
C VAL A 22 3.74 -11.16 0.23
N ALA A 23 2.77 -12.02 -0.07
CA ALA A 23 1.52 -11.61 -0.72
C ALA A 23 0.75 -10.60 0.14
N LEU A 24 0.63 -10.84 1.45
CA LEU A 24 0.03 -9.91 2.39
C LEU A 24 0.74 -8.56 2.38
N ASN A 25 2.08 -8.56 2.47
CA ASN A 25 2.88 -7.34 2.47
C ASN A 25 2.70 -6.53 1.18
N LEU A 26 2.76 -7.18 0.01
CA LEU A 26 2.53 -6.53 -1.28
C LEU A 26 1.11 -5.98 -1.41
N ASN A 27 0.09 -6.71 -0.93
CA ASN A 27 -1.30 -6.23 -0.98
C ASN A 27 -1.53 -5.02 -0.08
N VAL A 28 -0.94 -5.00 1.13
CA VAL A 28 -0.97 -3.83 2.00
C VAL A 28 -0.26 -2.65 1.32
N LEU A 29 0.92 -2.87 0.76
CA LEU A 29 1.68 -1.82 0.08
C LEU A 29 0.87 -1.23 -1.08
N LEU A 30 0.28 -2.09 -1.93
CA LEU A 30 -0.59 -1.68 -3.04
C LEU A 30 -1.85 -0.96 -2.54
N PHE A 31 -2.47 -1.44 -1.46
CA PHE A 31 -3.64 -0.80 -0.87
C PHE A 31 -3.33 0.62 -0.40
N LEU A 32 -2.23 0.81 0.33
CA LEU A 32 -1.80 2.13 0.79
C LEU A 32 -1.44 3.04 -0.39
N PHE A 33 -0.77 2.51 -1.40
CA PHE A 33 -0.41 3.27 -2.59
C PHE A 33 -1.67 3.73 -3.35
N ASN A 34 -2.65 2.83 -3.53
CA ASN A 34 -3.92 3.17 -4.18
C ASN A 34 -4.78 4.14 -3.37
N LEU A 35 -4.51 4.35 -2.07
CA LEU A 35 -5.22 5.35 -1.27
C LEU A 35 -4.75 6.79 -1.55
N LEU A 36 -3.64 6.98 -2.26
CA LEU A 36 -3.10 8.31 -2.55
C LEU A 36 -4.03 9.08 -3.51
N PRO A 37 -4.25 10.39 -3.27
CA PRO A 37 -5.18 11.21 -4.05
C PRO A 37 -4.56 11.73 -5.35
N LEU A 38 -3.92 10.85 -6.13
CA LEU A 38 -3.20 11.18 -7.36
C LEU A 38 -3.63 10.26 -8.50
N PRO A 39 -4.20 10.77 -9.61
CA PRO A 39 -4.46 9.96 -10.80
C PRO A 39 -3.18 9.26 -11.29
N PRO A 40 -3.23 7.99 -11.72
CA PRO A 40 -4.42 7.15 -11.95
C PRO A 40 -4.91 6.37 -10.71
N LEU A 41 -4.34 6.60 -9.53
CA LEU A 41 -4.63 5.84 -8.31
C LEU A 41 -6.08 6.03 -7.85
N ASP A 42 -6.64 5.00 -7.24
CA ASP A 42 -8.06 4.95 -6.86
C ASP A 42 -8.46 6.03 -5.84
N GLY A 43 -7.53 6.46 -5.00
CA GLY A 43 -7.71 7.53 -4.01
C GLY A 43 -8.06 8.87 -4.63
N SER A 44 -7.68 9.11 -5.89
CA SER A 44 -8.12 10.29 -6.64
C SER A 44 -9.65 10.29 -6.83
N GLY A 45 -10.26 9.12 -7.08
CA GLY A 45 -11.71 8.97 -7.16
C GLY A 45 -12.40 9.21 -5.82
N ILE A 46 -11.79 8.77 -4.72
CA ILE A 46 -12.31 8.99 -3.36
C ILE A 46 -12.37 10.50 -3.07
N VAL A 47 -11.27 11.23 -3.31
CA VAL A 47 -11.24 12.69 -3.09
C VAL A 47 -12.19 13.42 -4.04
N GLN A 48 -12.28 12.98 -5.30
CA GLN A 48 -13.23 13.52 -6.28
C GLN A 48 -14.69 13.35 -5.81
N GLY A 49 -15.03 12.21 -5.21
CA GLY A 49 -16.36 11.96 -4.66
C GLY A 49 -16.66 12.76 -3.38
N LEU A 50 -15.67 12.97 -2.52
CA LEU A 50 -15.82 13.74 -1.28
C LEU A 50 -15.89 15.25 -1.52
N MET A 51 -15.14 15.76 -2.50
CA MET A 51 -15.05 17.20 -2.81
C MET A 51 -15.12 17.47 -4.33
N PRO A 52 -16.27 17.19 -4.97
CA PRO A 52 -16.42 17.28 -6.42
C PRO A 52 -16.24 18.71 -6.95
N GLY A 53 -16.66 19.73 -6.19
CA GLY A 53 -16.58 21.13 -6.60
C GLY A 53 -15.18 21.73 -6.58
N LEU A 54 -14.26 21.20 -5.75
CA LEU A 54 -12.90 21.73 -5.62
C LEU A 54 -11.91 20.98 -6.51
N PHE A 55 -11.98 19.65 -6.52
CA PHE A 55 -10.97 18.80 -7.17
C PHE A 55 -11.48 18.09 -8.42
N GLY A 56 -12.78 18.11 -8.70
CA GLY A 56 -13.38 17.34 -9.79
C GLY A 56 -12.83 17.69 -11.17
N GLY A 57 -12.76 18.99 -11.50
CA GLY A 57 -12.21 19.43 -12.80
C GLY A 57 -10.71 19.19 -12.94
N LEU A 58 -9.97 19.29 -11.83
CA LEU A 58 -8.52 19.11 -11.81
C LEU A 58 -8.15 17.63 -11.99
N ILE A 59 -8.82 16.74 -11.27
CA ILE A 59 -8.64 15.28 -11.36
C ILE A 59 -9.08 14.76 -12.73
N GLU A 60 -10.19 15.25 -13.26
CA GLU A 60 -10.67 14.84 -14.59
C GLU A 60 -9.72 15.30 -15.71
N GLY A 61 -9.22 16.53 -15.63
CA GLY A 61 -8.21 17.04 -16.57
C GLY A 61 -6.92 16.22 -16.55
N LEU A 62 -6.47 15.80 -15.37
CA LEU A 62 -5.28 14.97 -15.20
C LEU A 62 -5.50 13.53 -15.69
N ARG A 63 -6.68 12.95 -15.46
CA ARG A 63 -7.07 11.60 -15.89
C ARG A 63 -7.18 11.48 -17.41
N ARG A 64 -7.65 12.54 -18.08
CA ARG A 64 -7.82 12.57 -19.54
C ARG A 64 -6.49 12.57 -20.31
N ASN A 65 -5.38 12.95 -19.67
CA ASN A 65 -4.06 12.96 -20.29
C ASN A 65 -3.18 11.83 -19.72
N PRO A 66 -2.84 10.79 -20.52
CA PRO A 66 -2.00 9.68 -20.07
C PRO A 66 -0.64 10.09 -19.53
N VAL A 67 -0.03 11.15 -20.07
CA VAL A 67 1.26 11.67 -19.61
C VAL A 67 1.11 12.29 -18.22
N MET A 68 0.02 13.01 -17.98
CA MET A 68 -0.25 13.60 -16.67
C MET A 68 -0.56 12.53 -15.61
N SER A 69 -1.21 11.43 -16.00
CA SER A 69 -1.38 10.27 -15.12
C SER A 69 -0.04 9.62 -14.77
N LEU A 70 0.89 9.50 -15.73
CA LEU A 70 2.23 9.00 -15.46
C LEU A 70 3.03 9.92 -14.52
N LEU A 71 2.90 11.24 -14.70
CA LEU A 71 3.48 12.22 -13.78
C LEU A 71 2.86 12.12 -12.38
N GLY A 72 1.54 11.93 -12.30
CA GLY A 72 0.85 11.67 -11.03
C GLY A 72 1.40 10.43 -10.33
N LEU A 73 1.69 9.36 -11.06
CA LEU A 73 2.33 8.16 -10.53
C LEU A 73 3.77 8.43 -10.02
N MET A 74 4.55 9.21 -10.75
CA MET A 74 5.90 9.60 -10.32
C MET A 74 5.88 10.42 -9.02
N ILE A 75 4.95 11.37 -8.92
CA ILE A 75 4.74 12.16 -7.70
C ILE A 75 4.26 11.26 -6.57
N ALA A 76 3.33 10.35 -6.85
CA ALA A 76 2.83 9.40 -5.86
C ALA A 76 3.96 8.55 -5.30
N TRP A 77 4.85 8.03 -6.15
CA TRP A 77 6.03 7.29 -5.73
C TRP A 77 6.95 8.09 -4.80
N GLN A 78 7.21 9.36 -5.13
CA GLN A 78 8.08 10.22 -4.32
C GLN A 78 7.46 10.57 -2.95
N VAL A 79 6.14 10.76 -2.89
CA VAL A 79 5.42 11.09 -1.66
C VAL A 79 5.09 9.84 -0.85
N PHE A 80 5.04 8.67 -1.48
CA PHE A 80 4.62 7.42 -0.86
C PHE A 80 5.46 7.09 0.37
N ASP A 81 6.78 7.35 0.35
CA ASP A 81 7.66 7.09 1.50
C ASP A 81 7.20 7.80 2.79
N VAL A 82 6.60 8.98 2.66
CA VAL A 82 6.07 9.77 3.79
C VAL A 82 4.82 9.12 4.38
N VAL A 83 3.98 8.49 3.55
CA VAL A 83 2.71 7.86 3.96
C VAL A 83 2.91 6.40 4.36
N TYR A 84 3.83 5.70 3.68
CA TYR A 84 4.11 4.29 3.90
C TYR A 84 4.72 4.03 5.28
N ARG A 85 5.70 4.85 5.70
CA ARG A 85 6.36 4.72 7.01
C ARG A 85 5.36 4.64 8.19
N PRO A 86 4.48 5.63 8.41
CA PRO A 86 3.54 5.58 9.54
C PRO A 86 2.52 4.45 9.40
N ALA A 87 2.05 4.15 8.18
CA ALA A 87 1.09 3.08 7.95
C ALA A 87 1.71 1.69 8.23
N PHE A 88 2.97 1.49 7.86
CA PHE A 88 3.71 0.26 8.11
C PHE A 88 4.01 0.08 9.59
N ASP A 89 4.38 1.14 10.31
CA ASP A 89 4.58 1.09 11.76
C ASP A 89 3.31 0.70 12.51
N VAL A 90 2.15 1.23 12.08
CA VAL A 90 0.85 0.83 12.64
C VAL A 90 0.55 -0.64 12.34
N LEU A 91 0.78 -1.10 11.11
CA LEU A 91 0.57 -2.50 10.75
C LEU A 91 1.47 -3.43 11.58
N LEU A 92 2.75 -3.09 11.76
CA LEU A 92 3.67 -3.88 12.57
C LEU A 92 3.23 -3.94 14.03
N ARG A 93 2.76 -2.83 14.61
CA ARG A 93 2.20 -2.80 15.97
C ARG A 93 0.93 -3.66 16.10
N LEU A 94 0.10 -3.72 15.06
CA LEU A 94 -1.12 -4.53 15.07
C LEU A 94 -0.83 -6.02 14.87
N LEU A 95 0.16 -6.36 14.06
CA LEU A 95 0.51 -7.75 13.73
C LEU A 95 1.45 -8.38 14.76
N HIS A 96 2.31 -7.57 15.37
CA HIS A 96 3.26 -7.95 16.43
C HIS A 96 3.13 -7.00 17.64
N PRO A 97 2.00 -7.03 18.35
CA PRO A 97 1.77 -6.15 19.51
C PRO A 97 2.79 -6.35 20.64
N ASP A 98 3.50 -7.48 20.64
CA ASP A 98 4.45 -7.88 21.70
C ASP A 98 5.88 -7.35 21.48
N MET A 99 6.19 -6.75 20.32
CA MET A 99 7.54 -6.28 19.97
C MET A 99 7.55 -4.75 19.86
N ALA A 100 7.69 -4.08 21.00
CA ALA A 100 8.00 -2.65 21.03
C ALA A 100 9.42 -2.43 20.48
N TYR A 101 9.53 -2.04 19.21
CA TYR A 101 10.77 -1.46 18.68
C TYR A 101 10.94 -0.06 19.27
N GLY A 102 11.65 0.00 20.40
CA GLY A 102 12.26 1.21 20.95
C GLY A 102 13.61 1.49 20.30
#